data_AF-A0A1B7WI83-F1
#
_entry.id   AF-A0A1B7WI83-F1
#
_cell.length_a   1.000
_cell.length_b   1.000
_cell.length_c   1.000
_cell.angle_alpha   90.00
_cell.angle_beta   90.00
_cell.angle_gamma   90.00
#
_symmetry.space_group_name_H-M   'P 1'
#
loop_
_entity.id
_entity.type
_entity.pdbx_description
1 polymer ?
#
loop_
_entity_poly.entity_id
_entity_poly.type
_entity_poly.pdbx_seq_one_letter_code
_entity_poly.pdbx_strand_id
1 'polypeptide(L)'
;MSIIEIETDLSRTQLSKFKKLFTLMKLINGKAYFPTSEMHGVLLTQSKQNAINIIQSHLKFIQQYVLNIDDSLYIKHIGIDVLLDTLGEENPKKKIQYLAARAYISAFLANNPDVFKDSMLRGIELDKEQIQAMQYVKKNSKHCALTLKPFQKGIKCHIHHIEGVSERPDLATDLKNLLPLCEDVHTEYHQWVISNQKSVTRATLKHFAKEKKYETNW
;
A
#
# COMPACT_ATOMS: atom_id res chain seq x y z
N MET A 1 29.75 0.51 9.13
CA MET A 1 28.59 1.43 9.06
C MET A 1 28.54 2.21 10.35
N SER A 2 28.40 3.53 10.28
CA SER A 2 28.13 4.37 11.46
C SER A 2 26.67 4.16 11.90
N ILE A 3 26.45 3.98 13.19
CA ILE A 3 25.11 3.88 13.78
C ILE A 3 24.48 5.28 13.73
N ILE A 4 23.28 5.38 13.18
CA ILE A 4 22.46 6.60 13.25
C ILE A 4 21.81 6.64 14.63
N GLU A 5 22.20 7.59 15.46
CA GLU A 5 21.56 7.88 16.75
C GLU A 5 20.55 9.02 16.59
N ILE A 6 19.40 8.90 17.26
CA ILE A 6 18.34 9.91 17.24
C ILE A 6 18.20 10.49 18.64
N GLU A 7 18.52 11.77 18.79
CA GLU A 7 18.12 12.54 19.96
C GLU A 7 16.63 12.86 19.86
N THR A 8 15.86 12.55 20.91
CA THR A 8 14.40 12.67 20.90
C THR A 8 13.84 12.99 22.28
N ASP A 9 12.75 13.74 22.30
CA ASP A 9 11.93 14.04 23.48
C ASP A 9 10.93 12.91 23.82
N LEU A 10 10.90 11.83 23.03
CA LEU A 10 10.08 10.66 23.33
C LEU A 10 10.50 10.03 24.66
N SER A 11 9.52 9.76 25.51
CA SER A 11 9.76 9.12 26.80
C SER A 11 10.37 7.72 26.66
N ARG A 12 11.13 7.26 27.67
CA ARG A 12 11.65 5.87 27.71
C ARG A 12 10.56 4.82 27.51
N THR A 13 9.38 5.06 28.06
CA THR A 13 8.20 4.19 27.89
C THR A 13 7.74 4.16 26.44
N GLN A 14 7.73 5.30 25.74
CA GLN A 14 7.45 5.32 24.30
C GLN A 14 8.51 4.57 23.50
N LEU A 15 9.80 4.81 23.76
CA LEU A 15 10.90 4.11 23.09
C LEU A 15 10.83 2.58 23.29
N SER A 16 10.41 2.11 24.47
CA SER A 16 10.23 0.67 24.71
C SER A 16 9.15 0.03 23.80
N LYS A 17 8.11 0.79 23.44
CA LYS A 17 7.04 0.34 22.54
C LYS A 17 7.55 0.16 21.10
N PHE A 18 8.51 0.98 20.66
CA PHE A 18 9.15 0.81 19.35
C PHE A 18 9.94 -0.50 19.27
N LYS A 19 10.65 -0.90 20.34
CA LYS A 19 11.37 -2.19 20.35
C LYS A 19 10.44 -3.38 20.07
N LYS A 20 9.27 -3.37 20.71
CA LYS A 20 8.25 -4.40 20.49
C LYS A 20 7.67 -4.36 19.08
N LEU A 21 7.38 -3.15 18.56
CA LEU A 21 6.93 -2.95 17.18
C LEU A 21 7.92 -3.53 16.16
N PHE A 22 9.22 -3.24 16.34
CA PHE A 22 10.28 -3.71 15.46
C PHE A 22 10.46 -5.23 15.50
N THR A 23 10.31 -5.84 16.67
CA THR A 23 10.38 -7.30 16.84
C THR A 23 9.24 -8.02 16.10
N LEU A 24 8.09 -7.38 15.98
CA LEU A 24 6.88 -7.95 15.36
C LEU A 24 6.66 -7.50 13.91
N MET A 25 7.60 -6.73 13.36
CA MET A 25 7.59 -6.31 11.96
C MET A 25 7.70 -7.53 11.04
N LYS A 26 6.92 -7.52 9.96
CA LYS A 26 7.03 -8.49 8.87
C LYS A 26 7.78 -7.88 7.69
N LEU A 27 8.57 -8.71 7.01
CA LEU A 27 9.27 -8.35 5.78
C LEU A 27 8.65 -9.11 4.62
N ILE A 28 8.09 -8.37 3.68
CA ILE A 28 7.39 -8.95 2.54
C ILE A 28 7.83 -8.19 1.30
N ASN A 29 8.43 -8.90 0.36
CA ASN A 29 8.87 -8.36 -0.94
C ASN A 29 9.70 -7.06 -0.78
N GLY A 30 10.60 -7.04 0.19
CA GLY A 30 11.54 -5.93 0.41
C GLY A 30 11.01 -4.79 1.23
N LYS A 31 9.79 -4.93 1.75
CA LYS A 31 9.07 -3.84 2.40
C LYS A 31 8.84 -4.22 3.86
N ALA A 32 9.20 -3.31 4.76
CA ALA A 32 8.83 -3.37 6.17
C ALA A 32 7.33 -3.12 6.34
N TYR A 33 6.66 -4.06 6.97
CA TYR A 33 5.26 -4.00 7.37
C TYR A 33 5.17 -4.11 8.88
N PHE A 34 4.53 -3.13 9.50
CA PHE A 34 4.45 -3.01 10.95
C PHE A 34 3.04 -3.31 11.43
N PRO A 35 2.86 -4.13 12.48
CA PRO A 35 1.53 -4.52 12.94
C PRO A 35 0.77 -3.33 13.53
N THR A 36 -0.45 -3.09 13.05
CA THR A 36 -1.30 -1.97 13.52
C THR A 36 -1.60 -2.05 15.02
N SER A 37 -1.71 -3.27 15.54
CA SER A 37 -2.00 -3.56 16.95
C SER A 37 -0.90 -3.15 17.92
N GLU A 38 0.32 -2.82 17.45
CA GLU A 38 1.44 -2.39 18.28
C GLU A 38 1.84 -0.92 18.02
N MET A 39 1.04 -0.17 17.25
CA MET A 39 1.33 1.22 16.85
C MET A 39 1.15 2.28 17.94
N HIS A 40 0.63 1.92 19.11
CA HIS A 40 0.31 2.88 20.18
C HIS A 40 1.51 3.70 20.68
N GLY A 41 2.74 3.17 20.59
CA GLY A 41 3.96 3.96 20.83
C GLY A 41 4.21 5.03 19.77
N VAL A 42 4.05 4.65 18.50
CA VAL A 42 4.22 5.52 17.32
C VAL A 42 3.15 6.62 17.26
N LEU A 43 1.91 6.26 17.57
CA LEU A 43 0.74 7.15 17.50
C LEU A 43 0.51 7.94 18.79
N LEU A 44 1.51 7.99 19.68
CA LEU A 44 1.49 8.78 20.91
C LEU A 44 0.23 8.57 21.76
N THR A 45 -0.20 7.30 21.88
CA THR A 45 -1.40 6.90 22.59
C THR A 45 -1.12 5.80 23.63
N GLN A 46 -2.03 5.67 24.60
CA GLN A 46 -1.82 4.82 25.77
C GLN A 46 -2.31 3.39 25.58
N SER A 47 -3.18 3.13 24.61
CA SER A 47 -3.74 1.80 24.38
C SER A 47 -3.61 1.36 22.93
N LYS A 48 -3.48 0.04 22.74
CA LYS A 48 -3.53 -0.59 21.42
C LYS A 48 -4.84 -0.32 20.69
N GLN A 49 -5.96 -0.33 21.42
CA GLN A 49 -7.27 -0.06 20.84
C GLN A 49 -7.37 1.36 20.27
N ASN A 50 -6.84 2.37 20.99
CA ASN A 50 -6.83 3.74 20.47
C ASN A 50 -5.96 3.87 19.22
N ALA A 51 -4.85 3.14 19.14
CA ALA A 51 -4.03 3.10 17.94
C ALA A 51 -4.79 2.51 16.74
N ILE A 52 -5.51 1.41 16.96
CA ILE A 52 -6.39 0.81 15.94
C ILE A 52 -7.46 1.80 15.49
N ASN A 53 -8.13 2.49 16.43
CA ASN A 53 -9.17 3.46 16.12
C ASN A 53 -8.62 4.64 15.30
N ILE A 54 -7.43 5.16 15.64
CA ILE A 54 -6.74 6.21 14.87
C ILE A 54 -6.45 5.73 13.46
N ILE A 55 -5.93 4.50 13.30
CA ILE A 55 -5.63 3.94 11.98
C ILE A 55 -6.91 3.80 11.14
N GLN A 56 -7.99 3.30 11.74
CA GLN A 56 -9.28 3.14 11.08
C GLN A 56 -9.88 4.48 10.64
N SER A 57 -9.80 5.52 11.47
CA SER A 57 -10.33 6.84 11.11
C SER A 57 -9.55 7.53 9.99
N HIS A 58 -8.29 7.14 9.77
CA HIS A 58 -7.40 7.68 8.74
C HIS A 58 -7.18 6.72 7.57
N LEU A 59 -7.93 5.62 7.50
CA LEU A 59 -7.71 4.55 6.55
C LEU A 59 -7.73 5.05 5.10
N LYS A 60 -8.58 6.03 4.77
CA LYS A 60 -8.66 6.66 3.44
C LYS A 60 -7.31 7.21 2.93
N PHE A 61 -6.41 7.62 3.82
CA PHE A 61 -5.10 8.17 3.45
C PHE A 61 -4.03 7.10 3.30
N ILE A 62 -4.22 5.95 3.96
CA ILE A 62 -3.17 4.93 4.09
C ILE A 62 -3.57 3.56 3.55
N GLN A 63 -4.79 3.38 3.05
CA GLN A 63 -5.34 2.10 2.60
C GLN A 63 -4.40 1.34 1.65
N GLN A 64 -3.79 2.06 0.70
CA GLN A 64 -2.83 1.51 -0.27
C GLN A 64 -1.51 1.02 0.35
N TYR A 65 -1.28 1.30 1.62
CA TYR A 65 -0.11 0.87 2.39
C TYR A 65 -0.45 -0.18 3.45
N VAL A 66 -1.72 -0.55 3.58
CA VAL A 66 -2.19 -1.58 4.51
C VAL A 66 -2.14 -2.95 3.84
N LEU A 67 -1.72 -3.95 4.59
CA LEU A 67 -1.70 -5.35 4.18
C LEU A 67 -2.39 -6.21 5.25
N ASN A 68 -3.24 -7.13 4.84
CA ASN A 68 -3.87 -8.11 5.73
C ASN A 68 -3.16 -9.47 5.60
N ILE A 69 -2.78 -10.06 6.73
CA ILE A 69 -2.11 -11.36 6.81
C ILE A 69 -2.67 -12.09 8.03
N ASP A 70 -3.31 -13.25 7.84
CA ASP A 70 -3.86 -14.07 8.92
C ASP A 70 -4.74 -13.26 9.88
N ASP A 71 -5.71 -12.52 9.33
CA ASP A 71 -6.63 -11.61 10.05
C ASP A 71 -5.94 -10.47 10.82
N SER A 72 -4.65 -10.27 10.59
CA SER A 72 -3.85 -9.22 11.22
C SER A 72 -3.51 -8.12 10.20
N LEU A 73 -3.79 -6.87 10.57
CA LEU A 73 -3.46 -5.71 9.74
C LEU A 73 -2.04 -5.23 10.00
N TYR A 74 -1.34 -4.93 8.91
CA TYR A 74 -0.01 -4.32 8.91
C TYR A 74 0.01 -3.07 8.04
N ILE A 75 0.88 -2.12 8.37
CA ILE A 75 1.08 -0.89 7.60
C ILE A 75 2.54 -0.83 7.15
N LYS A 76 2.76 -0.55 5.86
CA LYS A 76 4.09 -0.29 5.31
C LYS A 76 4.68 0.99 5.89
N HIS A 77 6.00 1.06 6.11
CA HIS A 77 6.66 2.26 6.70
C HIS A 77 6.20 3.60 6.09
N ILE A 78 6.10 3.70 4.76
CA ILE A 78 5.64 4.91 4.05
C ILE A 78 4.22 5.30 4.47
N GLY A 79 3.34 4.32 4.70
CA GLY A 79 1.99 4.59 5.20
C GLY A 79 1.98 5.13 6.63
N ILE A 80 2.96 4.76 7.45
CA ILE A 80 3.16 5.36 8.78
C ILE A 80 3.60 6.81 8.63
N ASP A 81 4.51 7.12 7.71
CA ASP A 81 4.97 8.48 7.47
C ASP A 81 3.81 9.39 7.06
N VAL A 82 2.96 8.94 6.13
CA VAL A 82 1.74 9.65 5.69
C VAL A 82 0.77 9.86 6.86
N LEU A 83 0.56 8.83 7.68
CA LEU A 83 -0.32 8.92 8.85
C LEU A 83 0.19 9.94 9.87
N LEU A 84 1.48 9.88 10.20
CA LEU A 84 2.12 10.78 11.17
C LEU A 84 2.11 12.23 10.72
N ASP A 85 2.32 12.48 9.42
CA ASP A 85 2.26 13.82 8.85
C ASP A 85 0.82 14.39 8.93
N THR A 86 -0.17 13.58 8.54
CA THR A 86 -1.59 13.93 8.63
C THR A 86 -1.99 14.29 10.07
N LEU A 87 -1.61 13.46 11.04
CA LEU A 87 -1.88 13.70 12.47
C LEU A 87 -1.14 14.93 13.02
N GLY A 88 0.02 15.25 12.47
CA GLY A 88 0.79 16.44 12.81
C GLY A 88 0.14 17.74 12.31
N GLU A 89 -0.48 17.71 11.13
CA GLU A 89 -1.29 18.82 10.61
C GLU A 89 -2.59 19.00 11.41
N GLU A 90 -3.26 17.91 11.77
CA GLU A 90 -4.48 17.96 12.59
C GLU A 90 -4.22 18.37 14.05
N ASN A 91 -3.03 18.07 14.57
CA ASN A 91 -2.63 18.42 15.93
C ASN A 91 -1.21 19.00 15.98
N PRO A 92 -1.05 20.30 15.68
CA PRO A 92 0.26 20.95 15.62
C PRO A 92 1.08 20.85 16.92
N LYS A 93 0.41 20.75 18.08
CA LYS A 93 1.08 20.60 19.39
C LYS A 93 1.87 19.30 19.50
N LYS A 94 1.49 18.25 18.76
CA LYS A 94 2.16 16.95 18.73
C LYS A 94 3.07 16.74 17.52
N LYS A 95 3.15 17.72 16.61
CA LYS A 95 3.87 17.59 15.33
C LYS A 95 5.34 17.19 15.51
N ILE A 96 6.04 17.81 16.47
CA ILE A 96 7.44 17.49 16.77
C ILE A 96 7.60 16.04 17.23
N GLN A 97 6.68 15.54 18.07
CA GLN A 97 6.72 14.17 18.58
C GLN A 97 6.41 13.14 17.49
N TYR A 98 5.52 13.46 16.55
CA TYR A 98 5.29 12.63 15.37
C TYR A 98 6.50 12.63 14.41
N LEU A 99 7.16 13.77 14.23
CA LEU A 99 8.42 13.84 13.49
C LEU A 99 9.52 12.99 14.15
N ALA A 100 9.60 13.01 15.48
CA ALA A 100 10.52 12.17 16.24
C ALA A 100 10.21 10.67 16.08
N ALA A 101 8.92 10.29 16.15
CA ALA A 101 8.49 8.91 15.88
C ALA A 101 8.89 8.46 14.47
N ARG A 102 8.72 9.33 13.47
CA ARG A 102 9.15 9.08 12.08
C ARG A 102 10.66 8.85 11.99
N ALA A 103 11.44 9.76 12.57
CA ALA A 103 12.90 9.67 12.57
C ALA A 103 13.40 8.38 13.22
N TYR A 104 12.75 7.94 14.30
CA TYR A 104 13.12 6.72 15.00
C TYR A 104 12.88 5.45 14.16
N ILE A 105 11.78 5.39 13.42
CA ILE A 105 11.52 4.28 12.47
C ILE A 105 12.57 4.31 11.35
N SER A 106 12.81 5.47 10.75
CA SER A 106 13.79 5.60 9.66
C SER A 106 15.21 5.22 10.10
N ALA A 107 15.63 5.64 11.30
CA ALA A 107 16.94 5.28 11.85
C ALA A 107 17.03 3.76 12.11
N PHE A 108 15.98 3.14 12.64
CA PHE A 108 15.96 1.68 12.80
C PHE A 108 16.14 0.97 11.46
N LEU A 109 15.39 1.37 10.43
CA LEU A 109 15.50 0.79 9.09
C LEU A 109 16.91 0.96 8.51
N ALA A 110 17.48 2.17 8.62
CA ALA A 110 18.80 2.49 8.10
C ALA A 110 19.95 1.77 8.84
N ASN A 111 19.81 1.53 10.15
CA ASN A 111 20.80 0.81 10.96
C ASN A 111 20.74 -0.71 10.76
N ASN A 112 19.69 -1.24 10.13
CA ASN A 112 19.48 -2.67 9.93
C ASN A 112 19.31 -3.04 8.44
N PRO A 113 20.24 -2.64 7.54
CA PRO A 113 20.07 -2.86 6.10
C PRO A 113 20.06 -4.34 5.71
N ASP A 114 20.71 -5.21 6.48
CA ASP A 114 20.73 -6.66 6.24
C ASP A 114 19.35 -7.30 6.48
N VAL A 115 18.53 -6.70 7.34
CA VAL A 115 17.10 -7.07 7.51
C VAL A 115 16.30 -6.81 6.23
N PHE A 116 16.79 -5.94 5.33
CA PHE A 116 16.10 -5.56 4.10
C PHE A 116 16.68 -6.18 2.85
N LYS A 117 17.95 -6.60 2.84
CA LYS A 117 18.70 -6.87 1.61
C LYS A 117 18.09 -7.96 0.72
N ASP A 118 17.83 -9.15 1.26
CA ASP A 118 17.29 -10.28 0.48
C ASP A 118 15.84 -10.05 0.09
N SER A 119 15.06 -9.47 1.00
CA SER A 119 13.68 -9.10 0.73
C SER A 119 13.62 -8.03 -0.37
N MET A 120 14.51 -7.04 -0.34
CA MET A 120 14.58 -5.92 -1.31
C MET A 120 14.96 -6.43 -2.70
N LEU A 121 15.94 -7.33 -2.80
CA LEU A 121 16.29 -7.99 -4.06
C LEU A 121 15.09 -8.73 -4.65
N ARG A 122 14.37 -9.50 -3.81
CA ARG A 122 13.14 -10.18 -4.22
C ARG A 122 12.00 -9.22 -4.60
N GLY A 123 11.89 -8.09 -3.91
CA GLY A 123 10.94 -7.02 -4.25
C GLY A 123 11.23 -6.38 -5.61
N ILE A 124 12.50 -6.09 -5.90
CA ILE A 124 12.93 -5.59 -7.20
C ILE A 124 12.65 -6.60 -8.30
N GLU A 125 12.87 -7.89 -8.02
CA GLU A 125 12.60 -8.97 -8.96
C GLU A 125 11.10 -9.11 -9.25
N LEU A 126 10.25 -9.09 -8.21
CA LEU A 126 8.79 -9.10 -8.36
C LEU A 126 8.26 -7.87 -9.09
N ASP A 127 8.79 -6.68 -8.79
CA ASP A 127 8.40 -5.45 -9.51
C ASP A 127 8.80 -5.56 -11.00
N LYS A 128 9.96 -6.15 -11.32
CA LYS A 128 10.38 -6.45 -12.70
C LYS A 128 9.45 -7.46 -13.37
N GLU A 129 9.12 -8.55 -12.70
CA GLU A 129 8.21 -9.58 -13.21
C GLU A 129 6.81 -8.99 -13.48
N GLN A 130 6.31 -8.16 -12.58
CA GLN A 130 5.03 -7.46 -12.75
C GLN A 130 5.07 -6.54 -13.97
N ILE A 131 6.14 -5.74 -14.12
CA ILE A 131 6.32 -4.88 -15.30
C ILE A 131 6.37 -5.72 -16.58
N GLN A 132 7.08 -6.85 -16.58
CA GLN A 132 7.17 -7.75 -17.73
C GLN A 132 5.81 -8.36 -18.08
N ALA A 133 5.05 -8.83 -17.09
CA ALA A 133 3.70 -9.36 -17.27
C ALA A 133 2.76 -8.31 -17.86
N MET A 134 2.76 -7.09 -17.32
CA MET A 134 1.97 -5.97 -17.85
C MET A 134 2.39 -5.60 -19.28
N GLN A 135 3.69 -5.52 -19.56
CA GLN A 135 4.19 -5.24 -20.91
C GLN A 135 3.80 -6.33 -21.91
N TYR A 136 3.85 -7.60 -21.49
CA TYR A 136 3.41 -8.74 -22.30
C TYR A 136 1.93 -8.60 -22.67
N VAL A 137 1.05 -8.36 -21.69
CA VAL A 137 -0.39 -8.16 -21.98
C VAL A 137 -0.60 -6.96 -22.88
N LYS A 138 0.07 -5.83 -22.60
CA LYS A 138 -0.04 -4.59 -23.40
C LYS A 138 0.36 -4.79 -24.85
N LYS A 139 1.45 -5.52 -25.11
CA LYS A 139 1.95 -5.79 -26.47
C LYS A 139 1.03 -6.73 -27.27
N ASN A 140 0.37 -7.67 -26.58
CA ASN A 140 -0.48 -8.68 -27.21
C ASN A 140 -1.96 -8.27 -27.31
N SER A 141 -2.34 -7.15 -26.71
CA SER A 141 -3.72 -6.67 -26.69
C SER A 141 -4.01 -5.72 -27.84
N LYS A 142 -5.07 -6.01 -28.60
CA LYS A 142 -5.52 -5.16 -29.72
C LYS A 142 -6.70 -4.26 -29.37
N HIS A 143 -7.45 -4.60 -28.33
CA HIS A 143 -8.67 -3.92 -27.93
C HIS A 143 -8.75 -3.78 -26.42
N CYS A 144 -9.44 -2.74 -25.97
CA CYS A 144 -9.87 -2.60 -24.58
C CYS A 144 -10.80 -3.75 -24.21
N ALA A 145 -10.53 -4.44 -23.12
CA ALA A 145 -11.28 -5.62 -22.71
C ALA A 145 -12.73 -5.30 -22.32
N LEU A 146 -13.00 -4.09 -21.78
CA LEU A 146 -14.35 -3.70 -21.38
C LEU A 146 -15.17 -3.09 -22.53
N THR A 147 -14.55 -2.24 -23.35
CA THR A 147 -15.30 -1.49 -24.38
C THR A 147 -15.16 -2.06 -25.78
N LEU A 148 -14.30 -3.07 -25.96
CA LEU A 148 -13.89 -3.65 -27.25
C LEU A 148 -13.31 -2.63 -28.25
N LYS A 149 -13.07 -1.37 -27.83
CA LYS A 149 -12.47 -0.34 -28.67
C LYS A 149 -11.04 -0.73 -29.03
N PRO A 150 -10.61 -0.63 -30.30
CA PRO A 150 -9.25 -0.93 -30.69
C PRO A 150 -8.26 0.07 -30.11
N PHE A 151 -7.08 -0.40 -29.72
CA PHE A 151 -5.97 0.48 -29.38
C PHE A 151 -5.35 1.03 -30.67
N GLN A 152 -5.41 2.35 -30.84
CA GLN A 152 -4.90 3.07 -32.00
C GLN A 152 -4.12 4.32 -31.55
N LYS A 153 -3.53 5.04 -32.51
CA LYS A 153 -2.80 6.29 -32.23
C LYS A 153 -3.70 7.26 -31.46
N GLY A 154 -3.31 7.62 -30.24
CA GLY A 154 -4.06 8.49 -29.34
C GLY A 154 -4.89 7.77 -28.27
N ILE A 155 -5.13 6.45 -28.39
CA ILE A 155 -5.83 5.64 -27.39
C ILE A 155 -4.79 4.80 -26.64
N LYS A 156 -4.46 5.22 -25.41
CA LYS A 156 -3.46 4.51 -24.60
C LYS A 156 -4.03 3.23 -23.99
N CYS A 157 -3.30 2.13 -24.15
CA CYS A 157 -3.54 0.87 -23.44
C CYS A 157 -2.91 0.93 -22.05
N HIS A 158 -3.74 0.88 -21.02
CA HIS A 158 -3.35 0.72 -19.61
C HIS A 158 -3.63 -0.71 -19.18
N ILE A 159 -2.79 -1.27 -18.32
CA ILE A 159 -3.03 -2.60 -17.76
C ILE A 159 -3.57 -2.44 -16.36
N HIS A 160 -4.73 -3.07 -16.14
CA HIS A 160 -5.44 -3.05 -14.88
C HIS A 160 -5.35 -4.42 -14.20
N HIS A 161 -5.08 -4.44 -12.90
CA HIS A 161 -5.16 -5.64 -12.07
C HIS A 161 -6.62 -5.87 -11.67
N ILE A 162 -7.20 -7.02 -12.04
CA ILE A 162 -8.59 -7.39 -11.74
C ILE A 162 -8.80 -7.46 -10.23
N GLU A 163 -7.99 -8.27 -9.55
CA GLU A 163 -7.79 -8.19 -8.11
C GLU A 163 -6.61 -7.26 -7.85
N GLY A 164 -6.85 -6.18 -7.13
CA GLY A 164 -5.82 -5.16 -6.88
C GLY A 164 -4.61 -5.75 -6.15
N VAL A 165 -3.43 -5.19 -6.42
CA VAL A 165 -2.15 -5.66 -5.83
C VAL A 165 -2.18 -5.56 -4.30
N SER A 166 -2.92 -4.61 -3.74
CA SER A 166 -3.09 -4.46 -2.29
C SER A 166 -3.94 -5.58 -1.70
N GLU A 167 -4.99 -5.99 -2.42
CA GLU A 167 -5.94 -7.03 -2.01
C GLU A 167 -5.41 -8.45 -2.23
N ARG A 168 -4.71 -8.68 -3.35
CA ARG A 168 -4.18 -9.98 -3.79
C ARG A 168 -2.76 -9.84 -4.38
N PRO A 169 -1.75 -9.57 -3.54
CA PRO A 169 -0.37 -9.42 -4.00
C PRO A 169 0.19 -10.69 -4.65
N ASP A 170 -0.33 -11.86 -4.30
CA ASP A 170 0.00 -13.15 -4.90
C ASP A 170 -0.39 -13.25 -6.39
N LEU A 171 -1.32 -12.42 -6.86
CA LEU A 171 -1.79 -12.38 -8.24
C LEU A 171 -1.18 -11.22 -9.05
N ALA A 172 -0.18 -10.51 -8.51
CA ALA A 172 0.38 -9.31 -9.15
C ALA A 172 1.04 -9.59 -10.51
N THR A 173 1.57 -10.80 -10.70
CA THR A 173 2.25 -11.26 -11.92
C THR A 173 1.42 -12.22 -12.76
N ASP A 174 0.24 -12.63 -12.29
CA ASP A 174 -0.64 -13.55 -13.03
C ASP A 174 -1.28 -12.84 -14.23
N LEU A 175 -0.98 -13.33 -15.44
CA LEU A 175 -1.54 -12.80 -16.68
C LEU A 175 -3.08 -12.83 -16.72
N LYS A 176 -3.72 -13.78 -16.04
CA LYS A 176 -5.19 -13.89 -15.95
C LYS A 176 -5.80 -12.87 -14.97
N ASN A 177 -4.96 -12.20 -14.18
CA ASN A 177 -5.35 -11.11 -13.31
C ASN A 177 -5.13 -9.74 -13.96
N LEU A 178 -4.70 -9.69 -15.23
CA LEU A 178 -4.39 -8.45 -15.94
C LEU A 178 -5.36 -8.22 -17.09
N LEU A 179 -5.91 -7.00 -17.18
CA LEU A 179 -6.80 -6.57 -18.26
C LEU A 179 -6.26 -5.35 -19.00
N PRO A 180 -6.24 -5.37 -20.34
CA PRO A 180 -5.96 -4.19 -21.13
C PRO A 180 -7.18 -3.26 -21.19
N LEU A 181 -7.09 -2.07 -20.63
CA LEU A 181 -8.14 -1.06 -20.64
C LEU A 181 -7.69 0.20 -21.39
N CYS A 182 -8.66 0.94 -21.93
CA CYS A 182 -8.41 2.33 -22.31
C CYS A 182 -8.14 3.18 -21.06
N GLU A 183 -7.26 4.17 -21.16
CA GLU A 183 -6.89 5.09 -20.07
C GLU A 183 -8.11 5.77 -19.42
N ASP A 184 -9.09 6.19 -20.22
CA ASP A 184 -10.34 6.82 -19.76
C ASP A 184 -11.17 5.85 -18.89
N VAL A 185 -11.43 4.64 -19.40
CA VAL A 185 -12.18 3.59 -18.70
C VAL A 185 -11.47 3.15 -17.42
N HIS A 186 -10.14 3.02 -17.47
CA HIS A 186 -9.33 2.66 -16.32
C HIS A 186 -9.43 3.70 -15.20
N THR A 187 -9.30 4.98 -15.56
CA THR A 187 -9.39 6.10 -14.62
C THR A 187 -10.79 6.21 -14.04
N GLU A 188 -11.82 6.09 -14.88
CA GLU A 188 -13.23 6.15 -14.48
C GLU A 188 -13.57 5.03 -13.48
N TYR A 189 -13.10 3.80 -13.72
CA TYR A 189 -13.32 2.70 -12.77
C TYR A 189 -12.72 3.00 -11.39
N HIS A 190 -11.46 3.45 -11.33
CA HIS A 190 -10.83 3.77 -10.04
C HIS A 190 -11.54 4.92 -9.32
N GLN A 191 -11.98 5.94 -10.05
CA GLN A 191 -12.79 7.02 -9.46
C GLN A 191 -14.12 6.51 -8.92
N TRP A 192 -14.80 5.62 -9.65
CA TRP A 192 -16.04 4.99 -9.20
C TRP A 192 -15.82 4.12 -7.95
N VAL A 193 -14.75 3.33 -7.89
CA VAL A 193 -14.38 2.52 -6.71
C VAL A 193 -14.17 3.40 -5.48
N ILE A 194 -13.40 4.48 -5.63
CA ILE A 194 -13.11 5.44 -4.55
C ILE A 194 -14.40 6.12 -4.07
N SER A 195 -15.22 6.61 -5.01
CA SER A 195 -16.45 7.34 -4.69
C SER A 195 -17.47 6.48 -3.95
N ASN A 196 -17.46 5.17 -4.20
CA ASN A 196 -18.33 4.19 -3.54
C ASN A 196 -17.67 3.50 -2.35
N GLN A 197 -16.46 3.91 -1.94
CA GLN A 197 -15.70 3.31 -0.83
C GLN A 197 -15.55 1.78 -0.96
N LYS A 198 -15.31 1.29 -2.18
CA LYS A 198 -15.12 -0.14 -2.47
C LYS A 198 -13.63 -0.48 -2.64
N SER A 199 -13.31 -1.78 -2.66
CA SER A 199 -11.97 -2.31 -3.00
C SER A 199 -11.87 -2.66 -4.49
N VAL A 200 -10.65 -2.76 -5.02
CA VAL A 200 -10.41 -3.16 -6.41
C VAL A 200 -10.46 -4.69 -6.50
N THR A 201 -11.58 -5.22 -6.99
CA THR A 201 -11.82 -6.67 -7.10
C THR A 201 -12.51 -7.03 -8.41
N ARG A 202 -12.50 -8.32 -8.76
CA ARG A 202 -13.28 -8.82 -9.90
C ARG A 202 -14.77 -8.52 -9.79
N ALA A 203 -15.32 -8.62 -8.58
CA ALA A 203 -16.73 -8.37 -8.32
C ALA A 203 -17.11 -6.91 -8.58
N THR A 204 -16.30 -5.97 -8.10
CA THR A 204 -16.52 -4.53 -8.30
C THR A 204 -16.31 -4.13 -9.75
N LEU A 205 -15.31 -4.69 -10.43
CA LEU A 205 -15.07 -4.44 -11.85
C LEU A 205 -16.23 -4.94 -12.72
N LYS A 206 -16.74 -6.15 -12.46
CA LYS A 206 -17.93 -6.68 -13.15
C LYS A 206 -19.17 -5.84 -12.89
N HIS A 207 -19.35 -5.33 -11.67
CA HIS A 207 -20.48 -4.46 -11.35
C HIS A 207 -20.40 -3.12 -12.09
N PHE A 208 -19.24 -2.46 -12.06
CA PHE A 208 -18.99 -1.24 -12.83
C PHE A 208 -19.24 -1.46 -14.34
N ALA A 209 -18.70 -2.55 -14.90
CA ALA A 209 -18.91 -2.88 -16.31
C ALA A 209 -20.39 -3.07 -16.65
N LYS A 210 -21.18 -3.73 -15.76
CA LYS A 210 -22.63 -3.86 -15.95
C LYS A 210 -23.35 -2.51 -15.94
N GLU A 211 -23.03 -1.62 -14.98
CA GLU A 211 -23.63 -0.28 -14.91
C GLU A 211 -23.37 0.53 -16.18
N LYS A 212 -22.16 0.40 -16.74
CA LYS A 212 -21.72 1.11 -17.94
C LYS A 212 -22.07 0.41 -19.26
N LYS A 213 -22.73 -0.76 -19.20
CA LYS A 213 -23.05 -1.60 -20.37
C LYS A 213 -21.79 -2.02 -21.17
N TYR A 214 -20.73 -2.34 -20.44
CA TYR A 214 -19.47 -2.87 -20.97
C TYR A 214 -19.43 -4.39 -20.91
N GLU A 215 -18.43 -4.97 -21.59
CA GLU A 215 -18.18 -6.39 -21.58
C GLU A 215 -17.79 -6.91 -20.19
N THR A 216 -18.28 -8.09 -19.86
CA THR A 216 -18.01 -8.77 -18.58
C THR A 216 -17.43 -10.17 -18.74
N ASN A 217 -17.27 -10.60 -19.99
CA ASN A 217 -16.74 -11.91 -20.36
C ASN A 217 -15.28 -11.77 -20.79
N TRP A 218 -14.40 -11.78 -19.79
CA TRP A 218 -12.96 -11.63 -19.89
C TRP A 218 -12.26 -12.50 -18.84
#